data_AF-A0A1V5V5R2-F1
#
_entry.id   AF-A0A1V5V5R2-F1
#
_cell.length_a   1.000
_cell.length_b   1.000
_cell.length_c   1.000
_cell.angle_alpha   90.00
_cell.angle_beta   90.00
_cell.angle_gamma   90.00
#
_symmetry.space_group_name_H-M   'P 1'
#
loop_
_entity.id
_entity.type
_entity.pdbx_description
1 polymer ?
#
loop_
_entity_poly.entity_id
_entity_poly.type
_entity_poly.pdbx_seq_one_letter_code
_entity_poly.pdbx_strand_id
1 'polypeptide(L)'
;MKAIGYASGMYVDNEGNVVDRGEQKKRIEAYAEANGIEIVAMYEDVDECEKVMDRPGIKKMLEEANEAEVALVECVWSLGRTRAVVSPFMKALDSKGLKLEAATTCFDVTSQFTRFWYGKSGSQTYAATRKAIDVEKPVGVKK
;
A
#
# COMPACT_ATOMS: atom_id res chain seq x y z
N MET A 1 12.46 0.34 8.95
CA MET A 1 11.00 0.48 8.73
C MET A 1 10.52 -0.78 8.05
N LYS A 2 9.39 -1.36 8.46
CA LYS A 2 8.85 -2.59 7.85
C LYS A 2 7.74 -2.24 6.85
N ALA A 3 7.73 -2.92 5.71
CA ALA A 3 6.75 -2.73 4.67
C ALA A 3 6.22 -4.04 4.08
N ILE A 4 5.03 -3.96 3.50
CA ILE A 4 4.46 -4.99 2.63
C ILE A 4 4.39 -4.45 1.21
N GLY A 5 4.79 -5.26 0.23
CA GLY A 5 4.74 -4.90 -1.18
C GLY A 5 3.50 -5.46 -1.86
N TYR A 6 3.01 -4.76 -2.89
CA TYR A 6 1.93 -5.22 -3.75
C TYR A 6 2.25 -4.92 -5.22
N ALA A 7 2.00 -5.91 -6.09
CA ALA A 7 2.14 -5.79 -7.54
C ALA A 7 0.92 -6.37 -8.27
N SER A 8 0.51 -5.77 -9.38
CA SER A 8 -0.56 -6.35 -10.22
C SER A 8 -0.40 -6.00 -11.68
N GLY A 9 -0.97 -6.79 -12.59
CA GLY A 9 -0.94 -6.45 -14.01
C GLY A 9 -1.47 -5.03 -14.25
N MET A 10 -0.64 -4.17 -14.85
CA MET A 10 -0.97 -2.77 -15.07
C MET A 10 -0.81 -2.44 -16.56
N TYR A 11 -1.92 -2.20 -17.23
CA TYR A 11 -1.90 -1.65 -18.59
C TYR A 11 -1.38 -0.22 -18.54
N VAL A 12 -0.41 0.10 -19.38
CA VAL A 12 0.22 1.43 -19.42
C VAL A 12 -0.47 2.32 -20.45
N ASP A 13 -1.00 1.71 -21.51
CA ASP A 13 -1.66 2.36 -22.63
C ASP A 13 -2.81 1.49 -23.19
N ASN A 14 -3.48 2.02 -24.21
CA ASN A 14 -4.58 1.35 -24.91
C ASN A 14 -4.08 0.31 -25.95
N GLU A 15 -2.78 0.19 -26.14
CA GLU A 15 -2.17 -0.76 -27.08
C GLU A 15 -1.95 -2.13 -26.42
N GLY A 16 -2.27 -2.24 -25.12
CA GLY A 16 -2.14 -3.48 -24.35
C GLY A 16 -0.73 -3.67 -23.78
N ASN A 17 0.11 -2.63 -23.76
CA ASN A 17 1.39 -2.72 -23.07
C ASN A 17 1.12 -2.86 -21.57
N VAL A 18 1.71 -3.89 -20.95
CA VAL A 18 1.54 -4.20 -19.53
C VAL A 18 2.89 -4.12 -18.85
N VAL A 19 2.98 -3.40 -17.72
CA VAL A 19 4.13 -3.57 -16.82
C VAL A 19 3.94 -4.89 -16.07
N ASP A 20 4.83 -5.85 -16.34
CA ASP A 20 4.78 -7.14 -15.68
C ASP A 20 5.03 -7.03 -14.17
N ARG A 21 4.41 -7.95 -13.42
CA ARG A 21 4.50 -7.99 -11.95
C ARG A 21 5.93 -8.21 -11.46
N GLY A 22 6.74 -8.98 -12.19
CA GLY A 22 8.14 -9.20 -11.86
C GLY A 22 8.97 -7.92 -11.94
N GLU A 23 8.69 -7.05 -12.92
CA GLU A 23 9.35 -5.75 -13.02
C GLU A 23 8.90 -4.80 -11.91
N GLN A 24 7.61 -4.81 -11.57
CA GLN A 24 7.10 -4.02 -10.45
C GLN A 24 7.75 -4.42 -9.13
N LYS A 25 7.86 -5.72 -8.84
CA LYS A 25 8.52 -6.23 -7.64
C LYS A 25 9.97 -5.75 -7.56
N LYS A 26 10.74 -5.85 -8.64
CA LYS A 26 12.13 -5.37 -8.70
C LYS A 26 12.25 -3.88 -8.39
N ARG A 27 11.33 -3.05 -8.90
CA ARG A 27 11.32 -1.60 -8.64
C ARG A 27 10.94 -1.30 -7.19
N ILE A 28 9.98 -2.03 -6.63
CA ILE A 28 9.59 -1.94 -5.22
C ILE A 28 10.77 -2.34 -4.31
N GLU A 29 11.45 -3.44 -4.62
CA GLU A 29 12.62 -3.93 -3.89
C GLU A 29 13.77 -2.92 -3.95
N ALA A 30 14.11 -2.41 -5.13
CA ALA A 30 15.16 -1.39 -5.29
C ALA A 30 14.82 -0.09 -4.53
N TYR A 31 13.55 0.33 -4.53
CA TYR A 31 13.11 1.46 -3.74
C TYR A 31 13.24 1.19 -2.23
N ALA A 32 12.82 0.01 -1.77
CA ALA A 32 12.91 -0.36 -0.37
C ALA A 32 14.37 -0.42 0.10
N GLU A 33 15.26 -1.02 -0.69
CA GLU A 33 16.70 -1.07 -0.43
C GLU A 33 17.30 0.33 -0.31
N ALA A 34 17.02 1.21 -1.28
CA ALA A 34 17.53 2.58 -1.29
C ALA A 34 17.07 3.44 -0.10
N ASN A 35 15.96 3.06 0.55
CA ASN A 35 15.37 3.78 1.68
C ASN A 35 15.52 3.04 3.03
N GLY A 36 16.24 1.91 3.08
CA GLY A 36 16.38 1.12 4.30
C GLY A 36 15.06 0.55 4.83
N ILE A 37 14.15 0.20 3.92
CA ILE A 37 12.85 -0.41 4.21
C ILE A 37 12.99 -1.92 4.06
N GLU A 38 12.54 -2.67 5.06
CA GLU A 38 12.50 -4.13 5.05
C GLU A 38 11.13 -4.58 4.51
N ILE A 39 11.11 -5.29 3.39
CA ILE A 39 9.88 -5.89 2.86
C ILE A 39 9.65 -7.23 3.56
N VAL A 40 8.60 -7.32 4.38
CA VAL A 40 8.27 -8.54 5.14
C VAL A 40 7.38 -9.52 4.36
N ALA A 41 6.65 -9.01 3.36
CA ALA A 41 5.83 -9.82 2.47
C ALA A 41 5.58 -9.10 1.14
N MET A 42 5.37 -9.87 0.08
CA MET A 42 5.02 -9.39 -1.25
C MET A 42 3.74 -10.09 -1.72
N TYR A 43 2.73 -9.32 -2.07
CA TYR A 43 1.44 -9.79 -2.56
C TYR A 43 1.27 -9.45 -4.03
N GLU A 44 0.46 -10.24 -4.74
CA GLU A 44 0.20 -9.96 -6.13
C GLU A 44 -1.17 -10.42 -6.60
N ASP A 45 -1.67 -9.77 -7.65
CA ASP A 45 -2.89 -10.14 -8.36
C ASP A 45 -2.63 -10.17 -9.86
N VAL A 46 -3.20 -11.18 -10.55
CA VAL A 46 -2.94 -11.40 -11.98
C VAL A 46 -3.55 -10.29 -12.83
N ASP A 47 -4.80 -9.94 -12.53
CA ASP A 47 -5.62 -9.01 -13.32
C ASP A 47 -6.04 -7.78 -12.52
N GLU A 48 -6.28 -6.68 -13.24
CA GLU A 48 -6.89 -5.48 -12.69
C GLU A 48 -8.39 -5.72 -12.47
N CYS A 49 -8.82 -5.96 -11.23
CA CYS A 49 -10.23 -5.87 -10.89
C CYS A 49 -10.65 -4.39 -10.80
N GLU A 50 -11.85 -4.05 -11.30
CA GLU A 50 -12.45 -2.71 -11.17
C GLU A 50 -12.50 -2.22 -9.71
N LYS A 51 -12.60 -3.16 -8.77
CA LYS A 51 -12.65 -2.90 -7.33
C LYS A 51 -11.38 -3.43 -6.66
N VAL A 52 -10.53 -2.52 -6.21
CA VAL A 52 -9.28 -2.84 -5.48
C VAL A 52 -9.54 -3.76 -4.28
N MET A 53 -10.57 -3.45 -3.51
CA MET A 53 -10.89 -4.18 -2.28
C MET A 53 -11.37 -5.61 -2.52
N ASP A 54 -11.74 -5.96 -3.76
CA ASP A 54 -12.18 -7.31 -4.09
C ASP A 54 -11.03 -8.24 -4.48
N ARG A 55 -9.84 -7.67 -4.72
CA ARG A 55 -8.68 -8.41 -5.20
C ARG A 55 -8.12 -9.36 -4.13
N PRO A 56 -7.87 -10.64 -4.45
CA PRO A 56 -7.36 -11.62 -3.50
C PRO A 56 -6.05 -11.20 -2.81
N GLY A 57 -5.09 -10.69 -3.57
CA GLY A 57 -3.81 -10.21 -3.06
C GLY A 57 -3.97 -9.05 -2.10
N ILE A 58 -4.86 -8.09 -2.42
CA ILE A 58 -5.19 -6.96 -1.53
C ILE A 58 -5.84 -7.43 -0.22
N LYS A 59 -6.81 -8.35 -0.28
CA LYS A 59 -7.47 -8.89 0.92
C LYS A 59 -6.46 -9.56 1.84
N LYS A 60 -5.64 -10.45 1.27
CA LYS A 60 -4.57 -11.15 2.00
C LYS A 60 -3.55 -10.17 2.58
N MET A 61 -3.13 -9.19 1.79
CA MET A 61 -2.22 -8.13 2.23
C MET A 61 -2.76 -7.40 3.46
N LEU A 62 -4.03 -7.02 3.46
CA LEU A 62 -4.65 -6.33 4.59
C LEU A 62 -4.78 -7.23 5.81
N GLU A 63 -5.08 -8.53 5.66
CA GLU A 63 -5.19 -9.49 6.76
C GLU A 63 -3.84 -9.75 7.45
N GLU A 64 -2.76 -9.83 6.69
CA GLU A 64 -1.42 -10.21 7.16
C GLU A 64 -0.51 -9.00 7.50
N ALA A 65 -1.01 -7.77 7.39
CA ALA A 65 -0.26 -6.51 7.59
C ALA A 65 0.23 -6.21 9.03
N ASN A 66 0.26 -7.18 9.93
CA ASN A 66 0.31 -6.97 11.39
C ASN A 66 1.63 -6.39 11.93
N GLU A 67 2.67 -6.27 11.11
CA GLU A 67 3.97 -5.69 11.50
C GLU A 67 4.47 -4.58 10.57
N ALA A 68 3.73 -4.28 9.50
CA ALA A 68 4.16 -3.30 8.52
C ALA A 68 3.64 -1.90 8.85
N GLU A 69 4.48 -0.90 8.59
CA GLU A 69 4.14 0.51 8.77
C GLU A 69 3.78 1.16 7.42
N VAL A 70 4.23 0.55 6.32
CA VAL A 70 4.05 1.06 4.95
C VAL A 70 3.60 -0.07 4.02
N ALA A 71 2.65 0.23 3.15
CA ALA A 71 2.34 -0.55 1.97
C ALA A 71 3.05 0.09 0.76
N LEU A 72 3.86 -0.71 0.06
CA LEU A 72 4.61 -0.30 -1.12
C LEU A 72 3.94 -0.82 -2.39
N VAL A 73 3.84 0.05 -3.39
CA VAL A 73 3.46 -0.30 -4.76
C VAL A 73 4.48 0.28 -5.73
N GLU A 74 4.56 -0.25 -6.95
CA GLU A 74 5.41 0.36 -7.98
C GLU A 74 4.87 1.74 -8.35
N CYS A 75 3.62 1.80 -8.77
CA CYS A 75 2.88 3.02 -9.08
C CYS A 75 1.46 2.90 -8.52
N VAL A 76 0.83 4.02 -8.16
CA VAL A 76 -0.56 4.03 -7.66
C VAL A 76 -1.56 3.46 -8.67
N TRP A 77 -1.23 3.48 -9.96
CA TRP A 77 -2.05 2.85 -11.02
C TRP A 77 -2.15 1.33 -10.91
N SER A 78 -1.23 0.67 -10.19
CA SER A 78 -1.40 -0.75 -9.84
C SER A 78 -2.68 -0.97 -9.02
N LEU A 79 -3.15 0.04 -8.29
CA LEU A 79 -4.41 -0.01 -7.54
C LEU A 79 -5.57 0.47 -8.42
N GLY A 80 -5.40 1.57 -9.13
CA GLY A 80 -6.38 1.98 -10.13
C GLY A 80 -6.19 3.41 -10.60
N ARG A 81 -6.98 3.78 -11.61
CA ARG A 81 -6.83 5.07 -12.31
C ARG A 81 -7.63 6.22 -11.71
N THR A 82 -8.53 5.96 -10.76
CA THR A 82 -9.42 6.99 -10.20
C THR A 82 -9.37 7.05 -8.67
N ARG A 83 -9.67 8.22 -8.11
CA ARG A 83 -9.75 8.42 -6.66
C ARG A 83 -10.81 7.52 -6.03
N ALA A 84 -11.95 7.33 -6.68
CA ALA A 84 -13.05 6.51 -6.15
C ALA A 84 -12.63 5.05 -5.98
N VAL A 85 -11.80 4.54 -6.90
CA VAL A 85 -11.27 3.16 -6.86
C VAL A 85 -10.20 2.99 -5.78
N VAL A 86 -9.29 3.97 -5.62
CA VAL A 86 -8.15 3.84 -4.70
C VAL A 86 -8.49 4.24 -3.25
N SER A 87 -9.45 5.15 -3.05
CA SER A 87 -9.79 5.67 -1.70
C SER A 87 -10.23 4.61 -0.68
N PRO A 88 -11.06 3.60 -1.03
CA PRO A 88 -11.44 2.55 -0.08
C PRO A 88 -10.24 1.79 0.48
N PHE A 89 -9.25 1.51 -0.38
CA PHE A 89 -8.02 0.83 0.01
C PHE A 89 -7.14 1.70 0.91
N MET A 90 -6.95 2.98 0.57
CA MET A 90 -6.20 3.91 1.42
C MET A 90 -6.84 4.04 2.82
N LYS A 91 -8.17 4.10 2.90
CA LYS A 91 -8.89 4.08 4.20
C LYS A 91 -8.67 2.79 4.98
N ALA A 92 -8.59 1.64 4.31
CA ALA A 92 -8.31 0.36 4.94
C ALA A 92 -6.87 0.25 5.45
N LEU A 93 -5.91 0.89 4.77
CA LEU A 93 -4.55 1.05 5.29
C LEU A 93 -4.54 1.96 6.52
N ASP A 94 -5.22 3.10 6.46
CA ASP A 94 -5.28 4.07 7.55
C ASP A 94 -5.90 3.47 8.83
N SER A 95 -6.94 2.64 8.69
CA SER A 95 -7.56 1.96 9.85
C SER A 95 -6.64 0.94 10.52
N LYS A 96 -5.63 0.46 9.79
CA LYS A 96 -4.57 -0.43 10.30
C LYS A 96 -3.30 0.31 10.68
N GLY A 97 -3.25 1.64 10.49
CA GLY A 97 -2.07 2.45 10.77
C GLY A 97 -0.96 2.35 9.72
N LEU A 98 -1.27 1.86 8.51
CA LEU A 98 -0.31 1.80 7.40
C LEU A 98 -0.40 3.04 6.51
N LYS A 99 0.75 3.46 5.99
CA LYS A 99 0.84 4.47 4.92
C LYS A 99 0.99 3.80 3.55
N LEU A 100 0.43 4.38 2.49
CA LEU A 100 0.75 3.97 1.11
C LEU A 100 1.92 4.81 0.56
N GLU A 101 2.93 4.13 0.01
CA GLU A 101 4.02 4.75 -0.74
C GLU A 101 4.20 4.07 -2.11
N ALA A 102 4.59 4.85 -3.11
CA ALA A 102 4.84 4.39 -4.46
C ALA A 102 6.32 4.55 -4.80
N ALA A 103 6.94 3.50 -5.34
CA ALA A 103 8.34 3.52 -5.77
C ALA A 103 8.55 4.51 -6.93
N THR A 104 7.59 4.55 -7.85
CA THR A 104 7.53 5.44 -9.01
C THR A 104 6.46 6.49 -8.78
N THR A 105 6.88 7.75 -8.80
CA THR A 105 5.97 8.90 -8.64
C THR A 105 5.52 9.40 -10.00
N CYS A 106 4.26 9.19 -10.34
CA CYS A 106 3.66 9.71 -11.57
C CYS A 106 3.06 11.12 -11.37
N PHE A 107 2.96 11.88 -12.45
CA PHE A 107 2.32 13.20 -12.49
C PHE A 107 0.81 13.13 -12.81
N ASP A 108 0.16 12.01 -12.48
CA ASP A 108 -1.28 11.83 -12.71
C ASP A 108 -2.11 12.25 -11.48
N VAL A 109 -3.43 12.39 -11.69
CA VAL A 109 -4.37 12.85 -10.67
C VAL A 109 -4.45 11.92 -9.45
N THR A 110 -4.25 10.62 -9.63
CA THR A 110 -4.37 9.62 -8.58
C THR A 110 -3.09 9.58 -7.76
N SER A 111 -1.91 9.61 -8.40
CA SER A 111 -0.64 9.74 -7.67
C SER A 111 -0.53 11.07 -6.93
N GLN A 112 -0.97 12.19 -7.52
CA GLN A 112 -1.06 13.48 -6.83
C GLN A 112 -2.02 13.44 -5.65
N PHE A 113 -3.17 12.77 -5.80
CA PHE A 113 -4.15 12.59 -4.73
C PHE A 113 -3.58 11.76 -3.57
N THR A 114 -2.90 10.65 -3.84
CA THR A 114 -2.23 9.84 -2.81
C THR A 114 -1.15 10.64 -2.09
N ARG A 115 -0.33 11.40 -2.83
CA ARG A 115 0.65 12.31 -2.21
C ARG A 115 -0.01 13.36 -1.33
N PHE A 116 -1.14 13.94 -1.75
CA PHE A 116 -1.87 14.90 -0.93
C PHE A 116 -2.45 14.24 0.34
N TRP A 117 -3.02 13.04 0.21
CA TRP A 117 -3.59 12.27 1.32
C TRP A 117 -2.57 12.04 2.44
N TYR A 118 -1.34 11.66 2.08
CA TYR A 118 -0.27 11.37 3.04
C TYR A 118 0.74 12.52 3.22
N GLY A 119 0.59 13.63 2.48
CA GLY A 119 1.61 14.69 2.33
C GLY A 119 1.48 15.86 3.29
N LYS A 120 0.37 15.98 4.04
CA LYS A 120 0.36 16.84 5.22
C LYS A 120 1.23 16.18 6.28
N SER A 121 2.45 16.70 6.44
CA SER A 121 3.36 16.45 7.55
C SER A 121 2.58 16.55 8.88
N GLY A 122 2.16 15.39 9.40
CA GLY A 122 1.34 15.29 10.61
C GLY A 122 -0.13 14.93 10.40
N SER A 123 -0.45 13.89 9.62
CA SER A 123 -1.73 13.21 9.81
C SER A 123 -1.75 12.57 11.22
N GLN A 124 -2.29 13.34 12.16
CA GLN A 124 -2.48 12.98 13.56
C GLN A 124 -3.25 11.67 13.76
N THR A 125 -3.84 11.07 12.71
CA THR A 125 -4.45 9.74 12.80
C THR A 125 -3.42 8.61 12.86
N TYR A 126 -2.29 8.64 12.13
CA TYR A 126 -1.32 7.52 12.19
C TYR A 126 -0.68 7.35 13.57
N ALA A 127 -0.30 8.45 14.22
CA ALA A 127 0.26 8.42 15.57
C ALA A 127 -0.81 8.18 16.65
N ALA A 128 -2.04 8.68 16.45
CA ALA A 128 -3.12 8.49 17.42
C ALA A 128 -3.70 7.06 17.41
N THR A 129 -3.87 6.44 16.23
CA THR A 129 -4.36 5.05 16.13
C THR A 129 -3.33 4.07 16.68
N ARG A 130 -2.02 4.27 16.44
CA ARG A 130 -0.96 3.48 17.06
C ARG A 130 -0.97 3.59 18.60
N LYS A 131 -1.14 4.80 19.14
CA LYS A 131 -1.32 5.00 20.59
C LYS A 131 -2.57 4.29 21.15
N ALA A 132 -3.67 4.27 20.42
CA ALA A 132 -4.90 3.60 20.87
C ALA A 132 -4.74 2.07 20.88
N ILE A 133 -4.14 1.48 19.84
CA ILE A 133 -3.91 0.04 19.74
C ILE A 133 -2.90 -0.45 20.79
N ASP A 134 -1.85 0.32 21.09
CA ASP A 134 -0.87 -0.05 22.12
C ASP A 134 -1.44 0.02 23.55
N VAL A 135 -2.53 0.77 23.78
CA VAL A 135 -3.24 0.85 25.08
C VAL A 135 -4.17 -0.37 25.29
N GLU A 136 -4.65 -1.01 24.22
CA GLU A 136 -5.58 -2.15 24.30
C GLU A 136 -4.90 -3.51 24.43
N LYS A 137 -3.56 -3.60 24.43
CA LYS A 137 -2.89 -4.87 24.77
C LYS A 137 -3.22 -5.22 26.22
N PRO A 138 -3.91 -6.35 26.51
CA PRO A 138 -4.24 -6.71 27.88
C PRO A 138 -2.96 -6.93 28.66
N VAL A 139 -2.73 -6.06 29.64
CA VAL A 139 -1.71 -6.20 30.66
C VAL A 139 -1.96 -7.53 31.38
N GLY A 140 -1.13 -8.51 31.07
CA GLY A 140 -0.87 -9.74 31.80
C GLY A 140 -2.03 -10.31 32.61
N VAL A 141 -2.62 -11.41 32.10
CA VAL A 141 -3.23 -12.40 33.00
C VAL A 141 -2.09 -13.02 33.80
N LYS A 142 -1.88 -12.50 35.01
CA LYS A 142 -1.00 -13.10 36.02
C LYS A 142 -1.80 -14.12 36.84
N LYS A 143 -1.27 -15.35 36.78
CA LYS A 143 -1.49 -16.54 37.61
C LYS A 143 -2.76 -17.34 37.35
#